data_AF-A0A497FAJ3-F1
#
_entry.id   AF-A0A497FAJ3-F1
#
_cell.length_a   1.000
_cell.length_b   1.000
_cell.length_c   1.000
_cell.angle_alpha   90.00
_cell.angle_beta   90.00
_cell.angle_gamma   90.00
#
_symmetry.space_group_name_H-M   'P 1'
#
loop_
_entity.id
_entity.type
_entity.pdbx_description
1 polymer ?
#
loop_
_entity_poly.entity_id
_entity_poly.type
_entity_poly.pdbx_seq_one_letter_code
_entity_poly.pdbx_strand_id
1 'polypeptide(L)'
;MKTPTVNIFGIPVPALPLALTFILVITAITLAIALASRGRRTQNTLTLLNTTPELQNIVQKVRELLDELKKYDKYIDRAHEKYRRGEISEKTYNKLLELYEKKRGEIIARIDMLRSRAMELGVKICPLCGAVNNLSDKRCRYCGARLSL
;
A
#
# COMPACT_ATOMS: atom_id res chain seq x y z
N MET A 1 -1.25 53.81 -33.87
CA MET A 1 -0.38 52.70 -34.35
C MET A 1 -1.18 51.41 -34.23
N LYS A 2 -1.45 50.70 -35.35
CA LYS A 2 -2.22 49.44 -35.35
C LYS A 2 -1.32 48.30 -34.88
N THR A 3 -1.66 47.61 -33.80
CA THR A 3 -0.97 46.41 -33.33
C THR A 3 -1.25 45.24 -34.28
N PRO A 4 -0.24 44.49 -34.74
CA PRO A 4 -0.46 43.31 -35.57
C PRO A 4 -1.19 42.22 -34.75
N THR A 5 -2.29 41.71 -35.30
CA THR A 5 -3.07 40.59 -34.75
C THR A 5 -2.84 39.36 -35.60
N VAL A 6 -2.68 38.20 -34.96
CA VAL A 6 -2.54 36.91 -35.65
C VAL A 6 -3.77 36.06 -35.33
N ASN A 7 -4.38 35.46 -36.35
CA ASN A 7 -5.54 34.58 -36.19
C ASN A 7 -5.07 33.17 -35.86
N ILE A 8 -5.38 32.72 -34.64
CA ILE A 8 -5.18 31.34 -34.21
C ILE A 8 -6.59 30.78 -33.90
N PHE A 9 -7.01 29.75 -34.63
CA PHE A 9 -8.34 29.11 -34.47
C PHE A 9 -9.54 30.09 -34.49
N GLY A 10 -9.52 31.07 -35.39
CA GLY A 10 -10.65 31.98 -35.59
C GLY A 10 -10.84 33.05 -34.51
N ILE A 11 -9.91 33.17 -33.55
CA ILE A 11 -9.93 34.22 -32.53
C ILE A 11 -8.79 35.21 -32.81
N PRO A 12 -9.07 36.52 -32.95
CA PRO A 12 -8.02 37.52 -33.15
C PRO A 12 -7.30 37.78 -31.81
N VAL A 13 -6.04 37.34 -31.72
CA VAL A 13 -5.20 37.54 -30.52
C VAL A 13 -4.11 38.58 -30.83
N PRO A 14 -3.84 39.55 -29.92
CA PRO A 14 -2.74 40.48 -30.11
C PRO A 14 -1.41 39.72 -30.17
N ALA A 15 -0.56 40.03 -31.17
CA ALA A 15 0.76 39.44 -31.28
C ALA A 15 1.64 39.88 -30.10
N LEU A 16 1.68 39.07 -29.05
CA LEU A 16 2.60 39.26 -27.94
C LEU A 16 4.04 38.98 -28.42
N PRO A 17 5.04 39.77 -28.00
CA PRO A 17 6.42 39.54 -28.38
C PRO A 17 6.85 38.16 -27.85
N LEU A 18 7.54 37.39 -28.71
CA LEU A 18 7.95 35.99 -28.45
C LEU A 18 8.60 35.78 -27.06
N ALA A 19 9.28 36.79 -26.53
CA ALA A 19 9.88 36.76 -25.19
C ALA A 19 8.86 36.49 -24.06
N LEU A 20 7.65 37.07 -24.13
CA LEU A 20 6.59 36.89 -23.13
C LEU A 20 5.98 35.48 -23.17
N THR A 21 5.90 34.86 -24.35
CA THR A 21 5.42 33.47 -24.47
C THR A 21 6.44 32.48 -23.91
N PHE A 22 7.75 32.72 -24.09
CA PHE A 22 8.79 31.88 -23.51
C PHE A 22 8.78 31.89 -21.98
N ILE A 23 8.55 33.05 -21.34
CA ILE A 23 8.51 33.18 -19.88
C ILE A 23 7.35 32.37 -19.28
N LEU A 24 6.16 32.41 -19.91
CA LEU A 24 4.99 31.63 -19.45
C LEU A 24 5.22 30.12 -19.58
N VAL A 25 5.90 29.67 -20.64
CA VAL A 25 6.22 28.25 -20.83
C VAL A 25 7.24 27.78 -19.79
N ILE A 26 8.29 28.56 -19.52
CA ILE A 26 9.32 28.20 -18.53
C ILE A 26 8.72 28.10 -17.11
N THR A 27 7.85 29.04 -16.73
CA THR A 27 7.19 29.03 -15.40
C THR A 27 6.21 27.87 -15.24
N ALA A 28 5.48 27.50 -16.29
CA ALA A 28 4.64 26.31 -16.27
C ALA A 28 5.45 25.00 -16.13
N ILE A 29 6.59 24.91 -16.82
CA ILE A 29 7.49 23.76 -16.75
C ILE A 29 8.11 23.63 -15.35
N THR A 30 8.59 24.71 -14.75
CA THR A 30 9.17 24.67 -13.41
C THR A 30 8.13 24.30 -12.34
N LEU A 31 6.89 24.79 -12.46
CA LEU A 31 5.80 24.41 -11.56
C LEU A 31 5.42 22.93 -11.71
N ALA A 32 5.36 22.41 -12.95
CA ALA A 32 5.09 20.99 -13.20
C ALA A 32 6.21 20.08 -12.66
N ILE A 33 7.48 20.46 -12.82
CA ILE A 33 8.63 19.74 -12.25
C ILE A 33 8.59 19.79 -10.72
N ALA A 34 8.28 20.94 -10.12
CA ALA A 34 8.17 21.09 -8.67
C ALA A 34 7.04 20.22 -8.09
N LEU A 35 5.88 20.17 -8.74
CA LEU A 35 4.76 19.30 -8.36
C LEU A 35 5.09 17.80 -8.53
N ALA A 36 5.76 17.42 -9.64
CA ALA A 36 6.19 16.03 -9.88
C ALA A 36 7.27 15.56 -8.90
N SER A 37 8.16 16.46 -8.46
CA SER A 37 9.25 16.15 -7.53
C SER A 37 8.78 15.89 -6.09
N ARG A 38 7.66 16.50 -5.66
CA ARG A 38 7.08 16.30 -4.32
C ARG A 38 6.65 14.85 -4.06
N GLY A 39 6.15 14.14 -5.08
CA GLY A 39 5.74 12.72 -4.96
C GLY A 39 6.90 11.72 -4.92
N ARG A 40 8.02 12.01 -5.60
CA ARG A 40 9.20 11.11 -5.65
C ARG A 40 10.04 11.15 -4.39
N ARG A 41 10.14 12.30 -3.72
CA ARG A 41 11.01 12.49 -2.54
C ARG A 41 10.61 11.58 -1.36
N THR A 42 9.32 11.26 -1.23
CA THR A 42 8.76 10.35 -0.23
C THR A 42 8.96 8.86 -0.53
N GLN A 43 9.20 8.48 -1.79
CA GLN A 43 9.46 7.08 -2.14
C GLN A 43 10.91 6.70 -1.77
N ASN A 44 11.88 7.57 -2.10
CA ASN A 44 13.30 7.31 -1.87
C ASN A 44 13.68 7.23 -0.38
N THR A 45 12.90 7.83 0.52
CA THR A 45 13.16 7.79 1.97
C THR A 45 12.78 6.44 2.60
N LEU A 46 11.66 5.82 2.19
CA LEU A 46 11.33 4.46 2.64
C LEU A 46 12.35 3.43 2.16
N THR A 47 12.80 3.54 0.91
CA THR A 47 13.81 2.61 0.38
C THR A 47 15.13 2.70 1.16
N LEU A 48 15.47 3.87 1.71
CA LEU A 48 16.69 4.07 2.52
C LEU A 48 16.53 3.66 3.99
N LEU A 49 15.33 3.78 4.58
CA LEU A 49 15.00 3.29 5.93
C LEU A 49 14.76 1.76 5.99
N ASN A 50 14.55 1.11 4.83
CA ASN A 50 14.25 -0.33 4.69
C ASN A 50 15.49 -1.27 4.75
N THR A 51 16.66 -0.80 5.19
CA THR A 51 17.93 -1.51 4.97
C THR A 51 18.52 -2.21 6.20
N THR A 52 17.87 -2.21 7.36
CA THR A 52 18.36 -3.04 8.47
C THR A 52 18.05 -4.52 8.19
N PRO A 53 19.01 -5.45 8.38
CA PRO A 53 18.77 -6.89 8.22
C PRO A 53 17.60 -7.39 9.08
N GLU A 54 17.42 -6.77 10.25
CA GLU A 54 16.32 -7.03 11.16
C GLU A 54 14.95 -6.72 10.53
N LEU A 55 14.78 -5.52 9.95
CA LEU A 55 13.51 -5.15 9.33
C LEU A 55 13.20 -6.03 8.13
N GLN A 56 14.21 -6.38 7.31
CA GLN A 56 14.03 -7.32 6.20
C GLN A 56 13.54 -8.69 6.68
N ASN A 57 14.11 -9.21 7.77
CA ASN A 57 13.68 -10.46 8.37
C ASN A 57 12.23 -10.37 8.87
N ILE A 58 11.87 -9.30 9.58
CA ILE A 58 10.52 -9.08 10.09
C ILE A 58 9.51 -9.05 8.93
N VAL A 59 9.78 -8.25 7.88
CA VAL A 59 8.89 -8.13 6.72
C VAL A 59 8.70 -9.48 6.02
N GLN A 60 9.78 -10.22 5.83
CA GLN A 60 9.73 -11.55 5.24
C GLN A 60 8.88 -12.50 6.10
N LYS A 61 9.11 -12.52 7.42
CA LYS A 61 8.36 -13.38 8.34
C LYS A 61 6.86 -13.04 8.39
N VAL A 62 6.52 -11.74 8.36
CA VAL A 62 5.11 -11.32 8.32
C VAL A 62 4.44 -11.81 7.04
N ARG A 63 5.11 -11.73 5.87
CA ARG A 63 4.54 -12.23 4.61
C ARG A 63 4.30 -13.74 4.66
N GLU A 64 5.27 -14.51 5.16
CA GLU A 64 5.12 -15.95 5.34
C GLU A 64 3.92 -16.29 6.24
N LEU A 65 3.79 -15.59 7.37
CA LEU A 65 2.69 -15.80 8.32
C LEU A 65 1.34 -15.39 7.73
N LEU A 66 1.27 -14.33 6.91
CA LEU A 66 0.05 -13.95 6.21
C LEU A 66 -0.38 -14.99 5.18
N ASP A 67 0.57 -15.62 4.50
CA ASP A 67 0.27 -16.71 3.58
C ASP A 67 -0.13 -17.99 4.31
N GLU A 68 0.45 -18.27 5.47
CA GLU A 68 0.02 -19.34 6.36
C GLU A 68 -1.40 -19.09 6.89
N LEU A 69 -1.71 -17.86 7.30
CA LEU A 69 -3.03 -17.44 7.77
C LEU A 69 -4.11 -17.75 6.73
N LYS A 70 -3.87 -17.36 5.47
CA LYS A 70 -4.77 -17.67 4.34
C LYS A 70 -5.01 -19.17 4.15
N LYS A 71 -4.04 -20.03 4.48
CA LYS A 71 -4.22 -21.49 4.40
C LYS A 71 -5.20 -21.97 5.47
N TYR A 72 -5.09 -21.45 6.69
CA TYR A 72 -6.00 -21.79 7.78
C TYR A 72 -7.42 -21.27 7.55
N ASP A 73 -7.58 -20.06 7.01
CA ASP A 73 -8.90 -19.57 6.57
C ASP A 73 -9.53 -20.58 5.57
N LYS A 74 -8.76 -21.05 4.58
CA LYS A 74 -9.21 -22.09 3.64
C LYS A 74 -9.46 -23.47 4.27
N TYR A 75 -8.80 -23.80 5.38
CA TYR A 75 -9.08 -25.06 6.10
C TYR A 75 -10.40 -24.98 6.86
N ILE A 76 -10.67 -23.84 7.49
CA ILE A 76 -11.94 -23.55 8.16
C ILE A 76 -13.09 -23.59 7.15
N ASP A 77 -12.97 -22.88 6.02
CA ASP A 77 -13.98 -22.89 4.95
C ASP A 77 -14.29 -24.31 4.44
N ARG A 78 -13.24 -25.12 4.24
CA ARG A 78 -13.41 -26.52 3.81
C ARG A 78 -14.04 -27.39 4.89
N ALA A 79 -13.74 -27.17 6.16
CA ALA A 79 -14.37 -27.91 7.27
C ALA A 79 -15.87 -27.60 7.32
N HIS A 80 -16.26 -26.33 7.20
CA HIS A 80 -17.67 -25.93 7.09
C HIS A 80 -18.36 -26.62 5.92
N GLU A 81 -17.75 -26.61 4.74
CA GLU A 81 -18.34 -27.19 3.54
C GLU A 81 -18.51 -28.71 3.65
N LYS A 82 -17.53 -29.42 4.21
CA LYS A 82 -17.65 -30.87 4.47
C LYS A 82 -18.77 -31.18 5.47
N TYR A 83 -18.90 -30.37 6.52
CA TYR A 83 -19.96 -30.55 7.51
C TYR A 83 -21.34 -30.29 6.91
N ARG A 84 -21.51 -29.20 6.14
CA ARG A 84 -22.77 -28.90 5.45
C ARG A 84 -23.21 -30.01 4.48
N ARG A 85 -22.25 -30.66 3.81
CA ARG A 85 -22.51 -31.80 2.91
C ARG A 85 -22.70 -33.14 3.62
N GLY A 86 -22.60 -33.18 4.96
CA GLY A 86 -22.72 -34.41 5.73
C GLY A 86 -21.53 -35.37 5.58
N GLU A 87 -20.41 -34.91 5.04
CA GLU A 87 -19.21 -35.74 4.81
C GLU A 87 -18.43 -36.02 6.11
N ILE A 88 -18.65 -35.22 7.16
CA ILE A 88 -18.02 -35.37 8.47
C ILE A 88 -19.05 -35.22 9.58
N SER A 89 -18.82 -35.94 10.69
CA SER A 89 -19.64 -35.81 11.90
C SER A 89 -19.47 -34.45 12.56
N GLU A 90 -20.48 -34.01 13.33
CA GLU A 90 -20.40 -32.79 14.13
C GLU A 90 -19.21 -32.81 15.10
N LYS A 91 -18.96 -33.94 15.76
CA LYS A 91 -17.80 -34.12 16.65
C LYS A 91 -16.47 -33.89 15.91
N THR A 92 -16.34 -34.43 14.69
CA THR A 92 -15.15 -34.22 13.86
C THR A 92 -15.02 -32.76 13.45
N TYR A 93 -16.12 -32.15 13.02
CA TYR A 93 -16.16 -30.75 12.61
C TYR A 93 -15.72 -29.81 13.76
N ASN A 94 -16.29 -29.97 14.96
CA ASN A 94 -15.95 -29.14 16.12
C ASN A 94 -14.47 -29.28 16.49
N LYS A 95 -13.92 -30.50 16.45
CA LYS A 95 -12.49 -30.73 16.73
C LYS A 95 -11.57 -30.09 15.69
N LEU A 96 -11.96 -30.11 14.41
CA LEU A 96 -11.20 -29.44 13.34
C LEU A 96 -11.25 -27.92 13.50
N LEU A 97 -12.43 -27.38 13.81
CA LEU A 97 -12.61 -25.95 13.99
C LEU A 97 -11.78 -25.42 15.16
N GLU A 98 -11.84 -26.10 16.32
CA GLU A 98 -11.02 -25.78 17.49
C GLU A 98 -9.52 -25.75 17.15
N LEU A 99 -9.04 -26.77 16.42
CA LEU A 99 -7.64 -26.85 16.01
C LEU A 99 -7.25 -25.71 15.07
N TYR A 100 -8.05 -25.45 14.04
CA TYR A 100 -7.73 -24.47 13.01
C TYR A 100 -7.85 -23.04 13.52
N GLU A 101 -8.87 -22.72 14.31
CA GLU A 101 -9.04 -21.41 14.93
C GLU A 101 -7.93 -21.12 15.94
N LYS A 102 -7.52 -22.13 16.74
CA LYS A 102 -6.37 -21.99 17.63
C LYS A 102 -5.10 -21.63 16.85
N LYS A 103 -4.79 -22.36 15.79
CA LYS A 103 -3.61 -22.09 14.95
C LYS A 103 -3.69 -20.73 14.27
N ARG A 104 -4.87 -20.37 13.76
CA ARG A 104 -5.14 -19.05 13.19
C ARG A 104 -4.86 -17.94 14.21
N GLY A 105 -5.31 -18.09 15.45
CA GLY A 105 -5.04 -17.15 16.55
C GLY A 105 -3.55 -17.03 16.89
N GLU A 106 -2.83 -18.15 16.97
CA GLU A 106 -1.38 -18.16 17.20
C GLU A 106 -0.61 -17.38 16.11
N ILE A 107 -1.01 -17.55 14.84
CA ILE A 107 -0.41 -16.84 13.71
C ILE A 107 -0.69 -15.34 13.79
N ILE A 108 -1.94 -14.93 14.07
CA ILE A 108 -2.32 -13.52 14.20
C ILE A 108 -1.50 -12.85 15.32
N ALA A 109 -1.41 -13.48 16.48
CA ALA A 109 -0.63 -12.95 17.61
C ALA A 109 0.85 -12.74 17.24
N ARG A 110 1.43 -13.69 16.48
CA ARG A 110 2.81 -13.58 16.01
C ARG A 110 3.00 -12.47 14.97
N ILE A 111 2.04 -12.29 14.06
CA ILE A 111 2.03 -11.18 13.10
C ILE A 111 1.98 -9.86 13.86
N ASP A 112 1.10 -9.72 14.84
CA ASP A 112 0.95 -8.46 15.59
C ASP A 112 2.22 -8.12 16.39
N MET A 113 2.85 -9.11 17.04
CA MET A 113 4.15 -8.93 17.71
C MET A 113 5.23 -8.40 16.75
N LEU A 114 5.34 -9.00 15.55
CA LEU A 114 6.31 -8.57 14.53
C LEU A 114 5.99 -7.17 13.99
N ARG A 115 4.71 -6.84 13.84
CA ARG A 115 4.26 -5.51 13.38
C ARG A 115 4.56 -4.43 14.42
N SER A 116 4.41 -4.72 15.71
CA SER A 116 4.81 -3.81 16.79
C SER A 116 6.32 -3.53 16.74
N ARG A 117 7.14 -4.58 16.59
CA ARG A 117 8.59 -4.42 16.42
C ARG A 117 8.95 -3.61 15.17
N ALA A 118 8.24 -3.80 14.06
CA ALA A 118 8.42 -2.97 12.87
C ALA A 118 8.08 -1.49 13.11
N MET A 119 7.09 -1.22 13.97
CA MET A 119 6.69 0.14 14.35
C MET A 119 7.77 0.84 15.18
N GLU A 120 8.43 0.11 16.09
CA GLU A 120 9.61 0.59 16.84
C GLU A 120 10.78 0.93 15.89
N LEU A 121 10.90 0.20 14.78
CA LEU A 121 11.87 0.46 13.71
C LEU A 121 11.41 1.57 12.73
N GLY A 122 10.30 2.26 13.02
CA GLY A 122 9.87 3.45 12.27
C GLY A 122 8.99 3.18 11.06
N VAL A 123 8.39 1.98 10.92
CA VAL A 123 7.53 1.64 9.78
C VAL A 123 6.28 0.86 10.17
N LYS A 124 5.23 0.93 9.33
CA LYS A 124 4.03 0.09 9.47
C LYS A 124 4.04 -1.02 8.44
N ILE A 125 3.82 -2.26 8.87
CA ILE A 125 3.56 -3.38 7.95
C ILE A 125 2.05 -3.58 7.83
N CYS A 126 1.58 -3.62 6.58
CA CYS A 126 0.16 -3.79 6.26
C CYS A 126 -0.35 -5.17 6.72
N PRO A 127 -1.45 -5.24 7.49
CA PRO A 127 -1.99 -6.51 7.99
C PRO A 127 -2.63 -7.38 6.91
N LEU A 128 -2.91 -6.84 5.71
CA LEU A 128 -3.56 -7.62 4.64
C LEU A 128 -2.57 -8.15 3.61
N CYS A 129 -1.55 -7.37 3.25
CA CYS A 129 -0.64 -7.71 2.15
C CYS A 129 0.84 -7.71 2.54
N GLY A 130 1.19 -7.41 3.80
CA GLY A 130 2.58 -7.42 4.26
C GLY A 130 3.47 -6.34 3.64
N ALA A 131 2.89 -5.29 3.05
CA ALA A 131 3.64 -4.18 2.48
C ALA A 131 4.11 -3.19 3.55
N VAL A 132 5.29 -2.60 3.35
CA VAL A 132 5.86 -1.60 4.25
C VAL A 132 5.35 -0.19 3.90
N ASN A 133 4.94 0.55 4.91
CA ASN A 133 4.33 1.87 4.82
C ASN A 133 4.93 2.82 5.86
N ASN A 134 4.79 4.12 5.66
CA ASN A 134 5.19 5.11 6.65
C ASN A 134 4.31 5.02 7.90
N LEU A 135 4.83 5.44 9.06
CA LEU A 135 4.03 5.59 10.27
C LEU A 135 2.84 6.54 10.09
N SER A 136 3.00 7.59 9.27
CA SER A 136 1.96 8.57 8.96
C SER A 136 0.90 8.06 7.98
N ASP A 137 1.16 6.96 7.26
CA ASP A 137 0.20 6.42 6.29
C ASP A 137 -1.03 5.86 7.02
N LYS A 138 -2.22 6.34 6.65
CA LYS A 138 -3.51 5.83 7.15
C LYS A 138 -4.05 4.66 6.32
N ARG A 139 -3.56 4.52 5.09
CA ARG A 139 -3.92 3.45 4.15
C ARG A 139 -2.67 2.88 3.51
N CYS A 140 -2.71 1.58 3.24
CA CYS A 140 -1.65 0.89 2.54
C CYS A 140 -1.55 1.44 1.12
N ARG A 141 -0.35 1.86 0.73
CA ARG A 141 -0.09 2.42 -0.62
C ARG A 141 -0.10 1.37 -1.73
N TYR A 142 -0.16 0.08 -1.36
CA TYR A 142 -0.14 -1.04 -2.29
C TYR A 142 -1.51 -1.68 -2.50
N CYS A 143 -2.26 -1.93 -1.42
CA CYS A 143 -3.57 -2.60 -1.49
C CYS A 143 -4.76 -1.74 -1.03
N GLY A 144 -4.53 -0.51 -0.59
CA GLY A 144 -5.59 0.42 -0.18
C GLY A 144 -6.23 0.13 1.20
N ALA A 145 -5.84 -0.97 1.84
CA ALA A 145 -6.32 -1.36 3.17
C ALA A 145 -6.07 -0.26 4.21
N ARG A 146 -6.97 -0.11 5.19
CA ARG A 146 -6.69 0.77 6.33
C ARG A 146 -5.51 0.21 7.13
N LEU A 147 -4.55 1.07 7.42
CA LEU A 147 -3.49 0.79 8.39
C LEU A 147 -4.04 1.31 9.71
N SER A 148 -4.65 0.43 10.50
CA SER A 148 -5.03 0.79 11.87
C SER A 148 -3.80 1.32 12.61
N LEU A 149 -4.02 2.36 13.42
CA LEU A 149 -3.04 2.80 14.42
C LEU A 149 -2.81 1.67 15.43
#